data_AF-A0A0F9MTL5-F1
#
_entry.id   AF-A0A0F9MTL5-F1
#
_cell.length_a   1.000
_cell.length_b   1.000
_cell.length_c   1.000
_cell.angle_alpha   90.00
_cell.angle_beta   90.00
_cell.angle_gamma   90.00
#
_symmetry.space_group_name_H-M   'P 1'
#
loop_
_entity.id
_entity.type
_entity.pdbx_description
1 polymer ?
#
loop_
_entity_poly.entity_id
_entity_poly.type
_entity_poly.pdbx_seq_one_letter_code
_entity_poly.pdbx_strand_id
1 'polypeptide(L)'
;MPVFLHTHPYAPFLFSEATKLIVGTLPPPRFTTRELKDDDVDFCYGSRNGQLWPILDRIFDLGLVYNTTREAIEQRKHFLFKRRIGICDIVEAAERQKIDASDLGMQNVQFRDLVRILKAYPNIDTLLFTGGNSKNGPEYFFRKHLKEYGLHLEVVSNTVPRIHRFLLPSDKYREIKTVSLTAPSGAANRAVGSLAAYKKLKDENPEFNTVDYRVLQYAPFF
;
A
#
# COMPACT_ATOMS: atom_id res chain seq x y z
N MET A 1 -11.67 -0.31 29.01
CA MET A 1 -10.32 -0.76 28.61
C MET A 1 -9.56 0.45 28.11
N PRO A 2 -8.24 0.58 28.39
CA PRO A 2 -7.45 1.68 27.86
C PRO A 2 -7.44 1.63 26.33
N VAL A 3 -7.59 2.79 25.70
CA VAL A 3 -7.53 2.93 24.24
C VAL A 3 -6.06 2.89 23.83
N PHE A 4 -5.72 2.00 22.89
CA PHE A 4 -4.38 1.95 22.32
C PHE A 4 -4.27 3.00 21.21
N LEU A 5 -3.29 3.90 21.33
CA LEU A 5 -2.94 4.85 20.28
C LEU A 5 -1.98 4.18 19.29
N HIS A 6 -2.50 3.82 18.11
CA HIS A 6 -1.75 3.21 17.03
C HIS A 6 -1.18 4.31 16.12
N THR A 7 0.09 4.68 16.32
CA THR A 7 0.81 5.63 15.46
C THR A 7 1.67 4.93 14.42
N HIS A 8 1.80 5.54 13.25
CA HIS A 8 2.66 5.05 12.21
C HIS A 8 4.14 5.17 12.64
N PRO A 9 4.95 4.10 12.59
CA PRO A 9 6.31 4.06 13.12
C PRO A 9 7.36 4.78 12.26
N TYR A 10 7.05 4.98 10.97
CA TYR A 10 7.97 5.55 9.98
C TYR A 10 7.42 6.85 9.38
N ALA A 11 8.29 7.81 9.10
CA ALA A 11 7.96 8.91 8.21
C ALA A 11 7.72 8.39 6.77
N PRO A 12 6.97 9.13 5.92
CA PRO A 12 6.89 8.83 4.50
C PRO A 12 8.28 8.73 3.86
N PHE A 13 8.52 7.68 3.08
CA PHE A 13 9.74 7.52 2.31
C PHE A 13 9.56 8.21 0.96
N LEU A 14 10.07 9.43 0.83
CA LEU A 14 9.87 10.31 -0.32
C LEU A 14 11.20 10.94 -0.75
N PHE A 15 11.34 11.19 -2.04
CA PHE A 15 12.49 11.85 -2.67
C PHE A 15 12.05 12.50 -3.97
N SER A 16 12.80 13.51 -4.43
CA SER A 16 12.33 14.43 -5.48
C SER A 16 12.07 13.75 -6.83
N GLU A 17 12.80 12.68 -7.12
CA GLU A 17 12.76 11.92 -8.37
C GLU A 17 11.63 10.89 -8.39
N ALA A 18 10.92 10.68 -7.28
CA ALA A 18 9.82 9.72 -7.20
C ALA A 18 8.72 10.06 -8.22
N THR A 19 8.32 9.07 -9.02
CA THR A 19 7.23 9.17 -10.00
C THR A 19 5.98 8.42 -9.58
N LYS A 20 6.14 7.46 -8.66
CA LYS A 20 5.07 6.63 -8.12
C LYS A 20 5.10 6.68 -6.60
N LEU A 21 3.95 6.49 -5.99
CA LEU A 21 3.80 6.39 -4.55
C LEU A 21 3.00 5.15 -4.18
N ILE A 22 3.62 4.22 -3.44
CA ILE A 22 2.89 3.12 -2.81
C ILE A 22 2.14 3.68 -1.61
N VAL A 23 0.84 3.41 -1.54
CA VAL A 23 -0.04 3.90 -0.47
C VAL A 23 -0.77 2.73 0.16
N GLY A 24 -0.43 2.41 1.40
CA GLY A 24 -1.15 1.46 2.24
C GLY A 24 -1.99 2.16 3.29
N THR A 25 -2.48 1.36 4.24
CA THR A 25 -3.33 1.85 5.32
C THR A 25 -2.52 2.28 6.53
N LEU A 26 -2.08 1.31 7.33
CA LEU A 26 -1.30 1.47 8.56
C LEU A 26 -0.62 0.12 8.85
N PRO A 27 0.66 0.07 9.25
CA PRO A 27 1.33 -1.18 9.60
C PRO A 27 0.70 -1.83 10.84
N PRO A 28 1.03 -3.10 11.16
CA PRO A 28 0.50 -3.75 12.37
C PRO A 28 0.90 -3.01 13.66
N PRO A 29 0.06 -3.00 14.73
CA PRO A 29 0.33 -2.28 15.98
C PRO A 29 1.69 -2.54 16.63
N ARG A 30 2.23 -3.75 16.48
CA ARG A 30 3.56 -4.11 17.03
C ARG A 30 4.71 -3.27 16.48
N PHE A 31 4.52 -2.67 15.30
CA PHE A 31 5.50 -1.74 14.74
C PHE A 31 5.50 -0.40 15.48
N THR A 32 4.35 0.05 15.99
CA THR A 32 4.24 1.23 16.88
C THR A 32 5.07 1.02 18.15
N THR A 33 4.94 -0.16 18.77
CA THR A 33 5.65 -0.51 20.01
C THR A 33 7.08 -1.02 19.78
N ARG A 34 7.50 -1.19 18.53
CA ARG A 34 8.79 -1.80 18.13
C ARG A 34 8.98 -3.24 18.62
N GLU A 35 7.89 -3.93 18.93
CA GLU A 35 7.86 -5.36 19.28
C GLU A 35 7.88 -6.21 18.00
N LEU A 36 8.95 -6.07 17.23
CA LEU A 36 9.14 -6.75 15.95
C LEU A 36 9.39 -8.25 16.16
N LYS A 37 8.96 -9.06 15.19
CA LYS A 37 9.27 -10.49 15.11
C LYS A 37 10.59 -10.69 14.35
N ASP A 38 11.22 -11.84 14.51
CA ASP A 38 12.53 -12.14 13.89
C ASP A 38 12.55 -11.93 12.36
N ASP A 39 11.45 -12.29 11.68
CA ASP A 39 11.28 -12.15 10.23
C ASP A 39 10.55 -10.86 9.81
N ASP A 40 10.32 -9.93 10.75
CA ASP A 40 9.95 -8.58 10.38
C ASP A 40 11.21 -7.82 9.91
N VAL A 41 11.02 -6.80 9.09
CA VAL A 41 12.03 -5.80 8.76
C VAL A 41 11.56 -4.47 9.31
N ASP A 42 12.43 -3.73 9.99
CA ASP A 42 12.10 -2.43 10.55
C ASP A 42 12.04 -1.33 9.47
N PHE A 43 11.13 -1.50 8.52
CA PHE A 43 10.86 -0.61 7.39
C PHE A 43 9.40 -0.72 6.95
N CYS A 44 8.95 0.22 6.10
CA CYS A 44 7.60 0.20 5.53
C CYS A 44 7.29 -1.16 4.89
N TYR A 45 6.08 -1.69 5.13
CA TYR A 45 5.65 -3.04 4.72
C TYR A 45 6.53 -4.20 5.21
N GLY A 46 7.40 -3.98 6.19
CA GLY A 46 8.35 -4.99 6.66
C GLY A 46 7.74 -6.11 7.51
N SER A 47 6.42 -6.13 7.74
CA SER A 47 5.77 -7.22 8.46
C SER A 47 5.93 -8.56 7.72
N ARG A 48 6.37 -9.61 8.41
CA ARG A 48 6.43 -11.00 7.91
C ARG A 48 5.11 -11.54 7.39
N ASN A 49 3.99 -10.99 7.87
CA ASN A 49 2.64 -11.34 7.43
C ASN A 49 2.20 -10.57 6.16
N GLY A 50 2.98 -9.58 5.72
CA GLY A 50 2.73 -8.78 4.53
C GLY A 50 3.39 -9.41 3.30
N GLN A 51 2.76 -9.25 2.15
CA GLN A 51 3.20 -9.90 0.90
C GLN A 51 3.81 -8.91 -0.09
N LEU A 52 3.91 -7.61 0.21
CA LEU A 52 4.39 -6.61 -0.75
C LEU A 52 5.82 -6.93 -1.18
N TRP A 53 6.75 -7.02 -0.22
CA TRP A 53 8.14 -7.33 -0.51
C TRP A 53 8.31 -8.71 -1.18
N PRO A 54 7.68 -9.81 -0.70
CA PRO A 54 7.72 -11.08 -1.43
C PRO A 54 7.20 -11.02 -2.87
N ILE A 55 6.16 -10.23 -3.14
CA ILE A 55 5.64 -10.04 -4.51
C ILE A 55 6.68 -9.32 -5.36
N LEU A 56 7.23 -8.21 -4.86
CA LEU A 56 8.23 -7.42 -5.61
C LEU A 56 9.55 -8.18 -5.81
N ASP A 57 9.97 -8.95 -4.81
CA ASP A 57 11.14 -9.82 -4.88
C ASP A 57 11.01 -10.81 -6.04
N ARG A 58 9.84 -11.43 -6.20
CA ARG A 58 9.55 -12.34 -7.33
C ARG A 58 9.43 -11.66 -8.68
N ILE A 59 8.91 -10.43 -8.73
CA ILE A 59 8.76 -9.68 -9.99
C ILE A 59 10.13 -9.23 -10.53
N PHE A 60 11.04 -8.84 -9.62
CA PHE A 60 12.29 -8.19 -9.98
C PHE A 60 13.55 -9.00 -9.66
N ASP A 61 13.40 -10.21 -9.13
CA ASP A 61 14.48 -11.10 -8.72
C ASP A 61 15.50 -10.40 -7.80
N LEU A 62 15.00 -9.87 -6.67
CA LEU A 62 15.79 -8.96 -5.82
C LEU A 62 16.69 -9.68 -4.81
N GLY A 63 16.38 -10.94 -4.47
CA GLY A 63 17.11 -11.69 -3.44
C GLY A 63 16.99 -11.06 -2.06
N LEU A 64 15.78 -10.64 -1.66
CA LEU A 64 15.58 -9.89 -0.41
C LEU A 64 15.86 -10.73 0.85
N VAL A 65 16.53 -10.12 1.81
CA VAL A 65 16.66 -10.61 3.19
C VAL A 65 15.46 -10.11 4.01
N TYR A 66 14.93 -10.96 4.89
CA TYR A 66 13.72 -10.68 5.69
C TYR A 66 13.93 -10.54 7.19
N ASN A 67 15.16 -10.71 7.68
CA ASN A 67 15.48 -10.46 9.08
C ASN A 67 15.64 -8.96 9.32
N THR A 68 15.33 -8.48 10.54
CA THR A 68 15.55 -7.07 10.91
C THR A 68 17.05 -6.76 10.93
N THR A 69 17.57 -6.34 9.77
CA THR A 69 18.97 -6.02 9.54
C THR A 69 19.09 -4.76 8.72
N ARG A 70 20.24 -4.07 8.82
CA ARG A 70 20.54 -2.92 7.98
C ARG A 70 20.54 -3.28 6.49
N GLU A 71 21.05 -4.46 6.14
CA GLU A 71 21.05 -4.97 4.77
C GLU A 71 19.64 -5.08 4.18
N ALA A 72 18.71 -5.71 4.91
CA ALA A 72 17.32 -5.84 4.48
C ALA A 72 16.65 -4.48 4.22
N ILE A 73 16.95 -3.47 5.04
CA ILE A 73 16.45 -2.10 4.86
C ILE A 73 17.07 -1.45 3.61
N GLU A 74 18.38 -1.56 3.43
CA GLU A 74 19.07 -0.95 2.30
C GLU A 74 18.71 -1.60 0.95
N GLN A 75 18.47 -2.91 0.88
CA GLN A 75 17.96 -3.57 -0.31
C GLN A 75 16.62 -2.96 -0.78
N ARG A 76 15.71 -2.74 0.18
CA ARG A 76 14.39 -2.13 -0.07
C ARG A 76 14.50 -0.69 -0.54
N LYS A 77 15.33 0.12 0.13
CA LYS A 77 15.60 1.50 -0.30
C LYS A 77 16.24 1.55 -1.69
N HIS A 78 17.23 0.71 -1.96
CA HIS A 78 17.90 0.64 -3.26
C HIS A 78 16.91 0.34 -4.38
N PHE A 79 16.04 -0.65 -4.19
CA PHE A 79 14.96 -0.95 -5.12
C PHE A 79 14.05 0.27 -5.36
N LEU A 80 13.58 0.91 -4.29
CA LEU A 80 12.69 2.07 -4.35
C LEU A 80 13.33 3.25 -5.09
N PHE A 81 14.60 3.56 -4.81
CA PHE A 81 15.35 4.58 -5.54
C PHE A 81 15.49 4.24 -7.03
N LYS A 82 15.92 3.01 -7.34
CA LYS A 82 16.11 2.54 -8.72
C LYS A 82 14.81 2.61 -9.55
N ARG A 83 13.66 2.31 -8.93
CA ARG A 83 12.35 2.38 -9.59
C ARG A 83 11.65 3.75 -9.46
N ARG A 84 12.25 4.70 -8.74
CA ARG A 84 11.65 6.02 -8.45
C ARG A 84 10.28 5.91 -7.78
N ILE A 85 10.22 5.09 -6.73
CA ILE A 85 8.99 4.80 -5.98
C ILE A 85 9.13 5.29 -4.54
N GLY A 86 8.21 6.17 -4.12
CA GLY A 86 8.04 6.52 -2.71
C GLY A 86 7.08 5.57 -2.00
N ILE A 87 7.04 5.62 -0.66
CA ILE A 87 6.04 4.94 0.16
C ILE A 87 5.44 5.91 1.17
N CYS A 88 4.11 6.00 1.21
CA CYS A 88 3.38 6.75 2.22
C CYS A 88 2.03 6.09 2.49
N ASP A 89 1.93 5.38 3.60
CA ASP A 89 0.62 4.89 4.07
C ASP A 89 -0.28 6.07 4.47
N ILE A 90 -1.60 5.95 4.27
CA ILE A 90 -2.55 7.06 4.41
C ILE A 90 -2.86 7.43 5.86
N VAL A 91 -2.73 6.50 6.81
CA VAL A 91 -3.04 6.76 8.23
C VAL A 91 -1.75 7.13 8.97
N GLU A 92 -1.77 8.30 9.61
CA GLU A 92 -0.71 8.73 10.54
C GLU A 92 -0.92 8.11 11.92
N ALA A 93 -2.17 8.15 12.42
CA ALA A 93 -2.54 7.57 13.69
C ALA A 93 -4.00 7.14 13.72
N ALA A 94 -4.33 6.16 14.57
CA ALA A 94 -5.70 5.77 14.87
C ALA A 94 -5.80 5.23 16.30
N GLU A 95 -7.01 5.26 16.86
CA GLU A 95 -7.33 4.66 18.15
C GLU A 95 -7.85 3.23 17.96
N ARG A 96 -7.51 2.34 18.90
CA ARG A 96 -7.96 0.95 18.91
C ARG A 96 -8.41 0.51 20.29
N GLN A 97 -9.61 -0.09 20.35
CA GLN A 97 -10.07 -0.80 21.54
C GLN A 97 -9.47 -2.21 21.64
N LYS A 98 -9.26 -2.86 20.48
CA LYS A 98 -8.60 -4.16 20.36
C LYS A 98 -7.32 -4.00 19.53
N ILE A 99 -6.21 -4.46 20.09
CA ILE A 99 -4.89 -4.37 19.47
C ILE A 99 -4.73 -5.50 18.46
N ASP A 100 -5.16 -5.26 17.23
CA ASP A 100 -4.94 -6.14 16.09
C ASP A 100 -4.60 -5.35 14.81
N ALA A 101 -4.26 -6.06 13.74
CA ALA A 101 -3.90 -5.48 12.45
C ALA A 101 -5.12 -5.28 11.51
N SER A 102 -6.35 -5.45 12.00
CA SER A 102 -7.54 -5.29 11.16
C SER A 102 -7.81 -3.80 10.91
N ASP A 103 -8.05 -3.43 9.65
CA ASP A 103 -8.41 -2.05 9.31
C ASP A 103 -9.77 -1.65 9.91
N LEU A 104 -10.69 -2.60 10.09
CA LEU A 104 -12.03 -2.35 10.61
C LEU A 104 -12.06 -1.89 12.07
N GLY A 105 -11.01 -2.22 12.84
CA GLY A 105 -10.90 -1.89 14.26
C GLY A 105 -10.43 -0.46 14.54
N MET A 106 -10.05 0.31 13.51
CA MET A 106 -9.56 1.68 13.68
C MET A 106 -10.69 2.67 13.94
N GLN A 107 -10.47 3.53 14.93
CA GLN A 107 -11.34 4.64 15.32
C GLN A 107 -10.52 5.94 15.27
N ASN A 108 -11.19 7.09 15.19
CA ASN A 108 -10.56 8.42 15.26
C ASN A 108 -9.32 8.56 14.35
N VAL A 109 -9.45 8.08 13.11
CA VAL A 109 -8.36 8.00 12.13
C VAL A 109 -7.87 9.39 11.75
N GLN A 110 -6.56 9.61 11.87
CA GLN A 110 -5.85 10.80 11.45
C GLN A 110 -5.09 10.49 10.15
N PHE A 111 -5.35 11.27 9.10
CA PHE A 111 -4.73 11.06 7.79
C PHE A 111 -3.41 11.80 7.66
N ARG A 112 -2.49 11.19 6.90
CA ARG A 112 -1.42 11.93 6.24
C ARG A 112 -1.99 12.70 5.07
N ASP A 113 -1.53 13.93 4.91
CA ASP A 113 -2.02 14.79 3.84
C ASP A 113 -1.37 14.47 2.49
N LEU A 114 -1.91 13.44 1.81
CA LEU A 114 -1.42 13.03 0.50
C LEU A 114 -1.58 14.11 -0.57
N VAL A 115 -2.56 15.02 -0.45
CA VAL A 115 -2.74 16.11 -1.43
C VAL A 115 -1.58 17.11 -1.29
N ARG A 116 -1.18 17.46 -0.06
CA ARG A 116 0.01 18.28 0.17
C ARG A 116 1.29 17.59 -0.29
N ILE A 117 1.44 16.28 -0.02
CA ILE A 117 2.59 15.51 -0.51
C ILE A 117 2.65 15.55 -2.03
N LEU A 118 1.54 15.29 -2.72
CA LEU A 118 1.50 15.36 -4.17
C LEU A 118 1.91 16.76 -4.68
N LYS A 119 1.45 17.84 -4.05
CA LYS A 119 1.88 19.20 -4.42
C LYS A 119 3.38 19.44 -4.21
N ALA A 120 3.96 18.89 -3.14
CA ALA A 120 5.39 19.02 -2.83
C ALA A 120 6.30 18.16 -3.74
N TYR A 121 5.78 17.06 -4.28
CA TYR A 121 6.51 16.13 -5.13
C TYR A 121 5.89 16.07 -6.55
N PRO A 122 6.20 17.06 -7.42
CA PRO A 122 5.52 17.26 -8.70
C PRO A 122 5.77 16.17 -9.74
N ASN A 123 6.78 15.32 -9.52
CA ASN A 123 7.06 14.18 -10.39
C ASN A 123 6.13 12.98 -10.15
N ILE A 124 5.45 12.91 -9.00
CA ILE A 124 4.55 11.79 -8.68
C ILE A 124 3.26 11.92 -9.49
N ASP A 125 3.11 11.08 -10.52
CA ASP A 125 1.93 11.03 -11.38
C ASP A 125 1.00 9.86 -11.07
N THR A 126 1.48 8.88 -10.28
CA THR A 126 0.75 7.63 -10.04
C THR A 126 0.75 7.24 -8.56
N LEU A 127 -0.44 6.96 -8.03
CA LEU A 127 -0.63 6.31 -6.73
C LEU A 127 -0.92 4.81 -6.91
N LEU A 128 -0.17 3.97 -6.20
CA LEU A 128 -0.37 2.52 -6.15
C LEU A 128 -0.99 2.17 -4.79
N PHE A 129 -2.32 2.03 -4.74
CA PHE A 129 -3.01 1.61 -3.53
C PHE A 129 -2.83 0.11 -3.33
N THR A 130 -2.25 -0.29 -2.20
CA THR A 130 -2.10 -1.72 -1.81
C THR A 130 -3.35 -2.24 -1.11
N GLY A 131 -4.50 -1.91 -1.69
CA GLY A 131 -5.84 -2.24 -1.22
C GLY A 131 -6.89 -1.36 -1.89
N GLY A 132 -8.03 -1.94 -2.26
CA GLY A 132 -9.10 -1.20 -2.93
C GLY A 132 -10.01 -0.41 -1.98
N ASN A 133 -11.17 0.01 -2.49
CA ASN A 133 -12.21 0.72 -1.75
C ASN A 133 -12.99 -0.15 -0.72
N SER A 134 -12.36 -1.15 -0.12
CA SER A 134 -12.92 -1.80 1.06
C SER A 134 -12.93 -0.83 2.23
N LYS A 135 -13.87 -0.98 3.17
CA LYS A 135 -13.96 -0.10 4.35
C LYS A 135 -12.60 -0.02 5.05
N ASN A 136 -12.14 1.21 5.27
CA ASN A 136 -10.84 1.55 5.87
C ASN A 136 -9.59 1.13 5.08
N GLY A 137 -9.74 0.69 3.82
CA GLY A 137 -8.62 0.49 2.91
C GLY A 137 -8.03 1.82 2.41
N PRO A 138 -6.86 1.78 1.74
CA PRO A 138 -6.15 3.00 1.36
C PRO A 138 -6.91 3.82 0.31
N GLU A 139 -7.54 3.19 -0.68
CA GLU A 139 -8.41 3.92 -1.64
C GLU A 139 -9.64 4.53 -0.95
N TYR A 140 -10.26 3.80 0.00
CA TYR A 140 -11.42 4.28 0.75
C TYR A 140 -11.10 5.54 1.55
N PHE A 141 -9.99 5.52 2.29
CA PHE A 141 -9.54 6.69 3.04
C PHE A 141 -9.07 7.80 2.15
N PHE A 142 -8.38 7.50 1.05
CA PHE A 142 -7.98 8.55 0.10
C PHE A 142 -9.17 9.25 -0.52
N ARG A 143 -10.26 8.54 -0.85
CA ARG A 143 -11.52 9.16 -1.30
C ARG A 143 -12.13 10.08 -0.24
N LYS A 144 -12.03 9.73 1.05
CA LYS A 144 -12.47 10.61 2.14
C LYS A 144 -11.58 11.85 2.24
N HIS A 145 -10.26 11.66 2.18
CA HIS A 145 -9.27 12.74 2.20
C HIS A 145 -9.46 13.72 1.03
N LEU A 146 -9.66 13.22 -0.20
CA LEU A 146 -9.89 14.06 -1.38
C LEU A 146 -11.13 14.95 -1.28
N LYS A 147 -12.18 14.49 -0.59
CA LYS A 147 -13.41 15.29 -0.40
C LYS A 147 -13.14 16.55 0.41
N GLU A 148 -12.19 16.53 1.35
CA GLU A 148 -11.77 17.72 2.12
C GLU A 148 -11.16 18.80 1.22
N TYR A 149 -10.68 18.39 0.03
CA TYR A 149 -10.15 19.26 -1.02
C TYR A 149 -11.15 19.55 -2.15
N GLY A 150 -12.39 19.07 -2.05
CA GLY A 150 -13.38 19.18 -3.14
C GLY A 150 -13.04 18.34 -4.37
N LEU A 151 -12.14 17.37 -4.23
CA LEU A 151 -11.68 16.50 -5.33
C LEU A 151 -12.38 15.13 -5.27
N HIS A 152 -12.45 14.47 -6.42
CA HIS A 152 -13.01 13.14 -6.55
C HIS A 152 -12.25 12.30 -7.57
N LEU A 153 -12.30 10.98 -7.41
CA LEU A 153 -11.72 10.03 -8.35
C LEU A 153 -12.72 9.71 -9.46
N GLU A 154 -12.32 9.97 -10.71
CA GLU A 154 -13.01 9.53 -11.92
C GLU A 154 -12.62 8.10 -12.27
N VAL A 155 -13.59 7.27 -12.67
CA VAL A 155 -13.34 5.88 -13.06
C VAL A 155 -12.76 5.84 -14.48
N VAL A 156 -11.60 5.19 -14.63
CA VAL A 156 -11.00 4.86 -15.94
C VAL A 156 -11.21 3.39 -16.26
N SER A 157 -11.02 2.51 -15.27
CA SER A 157 -11.31 1.07 -15.39
C SER A 157 -11.86 0.55 -14.07
N ASN A 158 -13.00 -0.15 -14.15
CA ASN A 158 -13.64 -0.77 -12.98
C ASN A 158 -13.24 -2.25 -12.77
N THR A 159 -12.40 -2.79 -13.65
CA THR A 159 -11.85 -4.14 -13.52
C THR A 159 -10.66 -4.12 -12.57
N VAL A 160 -10.53 -5.13 -11.71
CA VAL A 160 -9.38 -5.22 -10.77
C VAL A 160 -8.10 -5.53 -11.56
N PRO A 161 -6.99 -4.79 -11.36
CA PRO A 161 -6.87 -3.65 -10.45
C PRO A 161 -7.53 -2.39 -11.01
N ARG A 162 -8.40 -1.77 -10.19
CA ARG A 162 -9.21 -0.62 -10.66
C ARG A 162 -8.31 0.56 -10.93
N ILE A 163 -8.62 1.31 -11.99
CA ILE A 163 -7.87 2.50 -12.36
C ILE A 163 -8.81 3.69 -12.27
N HIS A 164 -8.35 4.71 -11.57
CA HIS A 164 -9.01 6.01 -11.52
C HIS A 164 -8.03 7.12 -11.85
N ARG A 165 -8.55 8.32 -11.98
CA ARG A 165 -7.76 9.54 -12.08
C ARG A 165 -8.42 10.70 -11.34
N PHE A 166 -7.66 11.75 -11.08
CA PHE A 166 -8.19 13.05 -10.71
C PHE A 166 -7.24 14.16 -11.16
N LEU A 167 -7.77 15.37 -11.36
CA LEU A 167 -6.96 16.55 -11.66
C LEU A 167 -6.59 17.24 -10.34
N LEU A 168 -5.30 17.26 -10.03
CA LEU A 168 -4.75 17.99 -8.90
C LEU A 168 -4.57 19.48 -9.28
N PRO A 169 -5.22 20.41 -8.58
CA PRO A 169 -5.02 21.85 -8.80
C PRO A 169 -3.55 22.23 -8.57
N SER A 170 -2.96 22.82 -9.62
CA SER A 170 -1.60 23.37 -9.71
C SER A 170 -1.61 24.38 -10.88
N ASP A 171 -0.49 25.06 -11.14
CA ASP A 171 -0.40 26.09 -12.19
C ASP A 171 -0.88 25.62 -13.58
N LYS A 172 -0.81 24.32 -13.88
CA LYS A 172 -1.29 23.73 -15.16
C LYS A 172 -2.35 22.64 -15.01
N TYR A 173 -2.86 22.40 -13.79
CA TYR A 173 -3.56 21.15 -13.40
C TYR A 173 -2.76 19.89 -13.75
N ARG A 174 -2.60 18.99 -12.79
CA ARG A 174 -1.83 17.76 -12.97
C ARG A 174 -2.73 16.55 -12.84
N GLU A 175 -2.83 15.75 -13.89
CA GLU A 175 -3.54 14.48 -13.80
C GLU A 175 -2.74 13.52 -12.91
N ILE A 176 -3.43 12.93 -11.94
CA ILE A 176 -2.88 11.88 -11.08
C ILE A 176 -3.67 10.61 -11.34
N LYS A 177 -2.97 9.56 -11.78
CA LYS A 177 -3.51 8.22 -11.95
C LYS A 177 -3.49 7.49 -10.61
N THR A 178 -4.52 6.68 -10.34
CA THR A 178 -4.50 5.74 -9.23
C THR A 178 -4.75 4.32 -9.71
N VAL A 179 -4.04 3.37 -9.10
CA VAL A 179 -4.19 1.94 -9.37
C VAL A 179 -4.48 1.24 -8.05
N SER A 180 -5.66 0.64 -7.94
CA SER A 180 -6.11 -0.08 -6.76
C SER A 180 -5.79 -1.56 -6.88
N LEU A 181 -4.63 -1.93 -6.36
CA LEU A 181 -4.13 -3.28 -6.33
C LEU A 181 -4.84 -4.12 -5.26
N THR A 182 -4.84 -5.43 -5.46
CA THR A 182 -5.28 -6.40 -4.46
C THR A 182 -4.35 -6.34 -3.26
N ALA A 183 -4.90 -6.18 -2.06
CA ALA A 183 -4.08 -6.00 -0.86
C ALA A 183 -3.06 -7.15 -0.67
N PRO A 184 -1.79 -6.83 -0.38
CA PRO A 184 -0.73 -7.81 -0.16
C PRO A 184 -0.78 -8.35 1.27
N SER A 185 -1.92 -8.92 1.65
CA SER A 185 -2.21 -9.46 2.97
C SER A 185 -3.00 -10.75 2.87
N GLY A 186 -2.73 -11.68 3.78
CA GLY A 186 -3.47 -12.94 3.89
C GLY A 186 -4.97 -12.74 4.10
N ALA A 187 -5.39 -11.63 4.72
CA ALA A 187 -6.80 -11.30 4.91
C ALA A 187 -7.57 -11.15 3.57
N ALA A 188 -6.87 -10.79 2.49
CA ALA A 188 -7.47 -10.66 1.16
C ALA A 188 -7.52 -11.98 0.37
N ASN A 189 -6.96 -13.09 0.87
CA ASN A 189 -6.92 -14.36 0.15
C ASN A 189 -8.30 -14.91 -0.18
N ARG A 190 -9.28 -14.76 0.73
CA ARG A 190 -10.67 -15.16 0.47
C ARG A 190 -11.28 -14.38 -0.70
N ALA A 191 -11.02 -13.07 -0.76
CA ALA A 191 -11.49 -12.21 -1.83
C ALA A 191 -10.81 -12.52 -3.16
N VAL A 192 -9.51 -12.88 -3.15
CA VAL A 192 -8.82 -13.37 -4.36
C VAL A 192 -9.42 -14.69 -4.84
N GLY A 193 -9.66 -15.63 -3.91
CA GLY A 193 -10.24 -16.93 -4.21
C GLY A 193 -11.64 -16.89 -4.85
N SER A 194 -12.37 -15.79 -4.69
CA SER A 194 -13.69 -15.61 -5.33
C SER A 194 -13.61 -15.00 -6.73
N LEU A 195 -12.48 -14.46 -7.17
CA LEU A 195 -12.33 -13.84 -8.48
C LEU A 195 -12.36 -14.90 -9.60
N ALA A 196 -13.18 -14.65 -10.63
CA ALA A 196 -13.28 -15.56 -11.78
C ALA A 196 -11.94 -15.74 -12.51
N ALA A 197 -11.17 -14.66 -12.66
CA ALA A 197 -9.84 -14.70 -13.26
C ALA A 197 -8.85 -15.56 -12.47
N TYR A 198 -8.90 -15.51 -11.13
CA TYR A 198 -8.09 -16.38 -10.28
C TYR A 198 -8.51 -17.85 -10.40
N LYS A 199 -9.82 -18.14 -10.36
CA LYS A 199 -10.34 -19.50 -10.48
C LYS A 199 -9.91 -20.15 -11.79
N LYS A 200 -10.03 -19.43 -12.91
CA LYS A 200 -9.58 -19.91 -14.22
C LYS A 200 -8.09 -20.31 -14.21
N LEU A 201 -7.22 -19.44 -13.68
CA LEU A 201 -5.78 -19.74 -13.60
C LEU A 201 -5.48 -20.92 -12.66
N LYS A 202 -6.24 -21.06 -11.56
CA LYS A 202 -6.13 -22.18 -10.62
C LYS A 202 -6.59 -23.51 -11.23
N ASP A 203 -7.61 -23.48 -12.06
CA ASP A 203 -8.13 -24.65 -12.79
C ASP A 203 -7.11 -25.12 -13.85
N GLU A 204 -6.44 -24.18 -14.53
CA GLU A 204 -5.38 -24.46 -15.50
C GLU A 204 -4.08 -24.94 -14.84
N ASN A 205 -3.75 -24.43 -13.64
CA ASN A 205 -2.58 -24.83 -12.86
C ASN A 205 -2.95 -24.98 -11.37
N PRO A 206 -3.14 -26.22 -10.87
CA PRO A 206 -3.48 -26.48 -9.48
C PRO A 206 -2.46 -25.99 -8.44
N GLU A 207 -1.20 -25.72 -8.80
CA GLU A 207 -0.20 -25.15 -7.89
C GLU A 207 -0.27 -23.61 -7.80
N PHE A 208 -0.97 -22.97 -8.74
CA PHE A 208 -1.14 -21.51 -8.77
C PHE A 208 -1.84 -21.02 -7.49
N ASN A 209 -1.33 -19.99 -6.84
CA ASN A 209 -1.85 -19.52 -5.57
C ASN A 209 -2.12 -18.01 -5.55
N THR A 210 -2.64 -17.52 -4.44
CA THR A 210 -3.04 -16.10 -4.33
C THR A 210 -1.84 -15.14 -4.36
N VAL A 211 -0.61 -15.60 -4.09
CA VAL A 211 0.61 -14.81 -4.26
C VAL A 211 0.95 -14.73 -5.75
N ASP A 212 0.89 -15.83 -6.48
CA ASP A 212 1.14 -15.85 -7.94
C ASP A 212 0.19 -14.91 -8.67
N TYR A 213 -1.09 -14.92 -8.29
CA TYR A 213 -2.08 -13.98 -8.82
C TYR A 213 -1.70 -12.52 -8.61
N ARG A 214 -1.19 -12.19 -7.42
CA ARG A 214 -0.73 -10.82 -7.12
C ARG A 214 0.55 -10.48 -7.87
N VAL A 215 1.47 -11.42 -8.05
CA VAL A 215 2.66 -11.22 -8.89
C VAL A 215 2.25 -10.84 -10.32
N LEU A 216 1.33 -11.61 -10.94
CA LEU A 216 0.80 -11.28 -12.26
C LEU A 216 0.09 -9.91 -12.28
N GLN A 217 -0.70 -9.61 -11.25
CA GLN A 217 -1.44 -8.35 -11.18
C GLN A 217 -0.54 -7.13 -10.95
N TYR A 218 0.53 -7.26 -10.17
CA TYR A 218 1.39 -6.15 -9.78
C TYR A 218 2.42 -5.82 -10.87
N ALA A 219 2.94 -6.84 -11.58
CA ALA A 219 4.02 -6.67 -12.54
C ALA A 219 3.83 -5.52 -13.57
N PRO A 220 2.63 -5.27 -14.14
CA PRO A 220 2.46 -4.18 -15.12
C PRO A 220 2.54 -2.76 -14.55
N PHE A 221 2.53 -2.60 -13.22
CA PHE A 221 2.41 -1.29 -12.56
C PHE A 221 3.66 -0.83 -11.80
N PHE A 222 4.60 -1.76 -11.55
CA PHE A 222 5.84 -1.51 -10.82
C PHE A 222 7.04 -1.43 -11.76
#